data_AF-A0A737LAC5-F1
#
_entry.id   AF-A0A737LAC5-F1
#
_cell.length_a   1.000
_cell.length_b   1.000
_cell.length_c   1.000
_cell.angle_alpha   90.00
_cell.angle_beta   90.00
_cell.angle_gamma   90.00
#
_symmetry.space_group_name_H-M   'P 1'
#
loop_
_entity.id
_entity.type
_entity.pdbx_description
1 polymer ?
#
loop_
_entity_poly.entity_id
_entity_poly.type
_entity_poly.pdbx_seq_one_letter_code
_entity_poly.pdbx_strand_id
1 'polypeptide(L)'
;MRVIRNLITDSQVSTLNNSKYTFVGEKAFSGDEIRADLFSDEQGGFVDKLALDTALLEKLQWVAECLKEAEGWAWCAGRMEPVSRYGEDTEVYRIQDEPDAVYTEQEQQRLDELQELYDENQTASDETDTMESEIEAIECAAQLRAWTLEMRAQSGVVVSWRHGEICVQRGVSLREQSETEDEPAQVPVYERQPEPVDEISVPLLTRMCAERTLSVQAALMQQPEKSLALLAWTLCLNVFSSGAYNRPAQISLNCKHYSLTKDAPSGESGVAFVTLSQEGKRLETLLPEGWTQDFTTFFTLSAKDLTALLSFCTACSLDGMQMRGAGG
;
A
#
# COMPACT_ATOMS: atom_id res chain seq x y z
N MET A 1 8.38 38.61 0.45
CA MET A 1 9.33 37.97 -0.50
C MET A 1 9.73 36.52 -0.17
N ARG A 2 9.28 35.91 0.94
CA ARG A 2 9.52 34.47 1.23
C ARG A 2 8.35 33.52 0.92
N VAL A 3 7.16 34.05 0.58
CA VAL A 3 5.92 33.25 0.42
C VAL A 3 5.67 32.85 -1.04
N ILE A 4 6.17 33.60 -2.02
CA ILE A 4 6.00 33.29 -3.45
C ILE A 4 6.98 32.20 -3.92
N ARG A 5 8.18 32.11 -3.31
CA ARG A 5 9.17 31.09 -3.66
C ARG A 5 8.71 29.69 -3.24
N ASN A 6 8.00 29.56 -2.13
CA ASN A 6 7.50 28.28 -1.62
C ASN A 6 6.32 27.69 -2.41
N LEU A 7 5.53 28.53 -3.09
CA LEU A 7 4.41 28.06 -3.93
C LEU A 7 4.86 27.57 -5.32
N ILE A 8 6.05 27.96 -5.78
CA ILE A 8 6.63 27.49 -7.04
C ILE A 8 7.41 26.19 -6.82
N THR A 9 7.97 25.96 -5.64
CA THR A 9 8.71 24.73 -5.30
C THR A 9 7.82 23.49 -5.06
N ASP A 10 6.51 23.64 -4.87
CA ASP A 10 5.60 22.48 -4.70
C ASP A 10 5.22 21.81 -6.04
N SER A 11 5.36 22.51 -7.17
CA SER A 11 5.05 21.95 -8.50
C SER A 11 6.28 21.46 -9.25
N GLN A 12 7.48 21.70 -8.73
CA GLN A 12 8.73 21.37 -9.40
C GLN A 12 9.43 20.21 -8.71
N VAL A 13 9.93 19.27 -9.48
CA VAL A 13 10.70 18.13 -9.01
C VAL A 13 12.12 18.22 -9.55
N SER A 14 13.09 17.87 -8.71
CA SER A 14 14.48 17.78 -9.12
C SER A 14 14.63 16.70 -10.18
N THR A 15 15.46 16.96 -11.20
CA THR A 15 15.90 15.94 -12.16
C THR A 15 16.97 15.03 -11.56
N LEU A 16 17.67 15.48 -10.53
CA LEU A 16 18.66 14.68 -9.81
C LEU A 16 17.96 13.67 -8.88
N ASN A 17 18.43 12.42 -8.91
CA ASN A 17 17.92 11.31 -8.08
C ASN A 17 16.42 11.04 -8.23
N ASN A 18 15.84 11.40 -9.38
CA ASN A 18 14.44 11.16 -9.68
C ASN A 18 14.32 10.02 -10.69
N SER A 19 13.96 8.83 -10.21
CA SER A 19 13.87 7.62 -11.03
C SER A 19 12.90 7.75 -12.19
N LYS A 20 11.79 8.51 -12.04
CA LYS A 20 10.87 8.80 -13.14
C LYS A 20 11.56 9.60 -14.24
N TYR A 21 12.33 10.63 -13.86
CA TYR A 21 13.06 11.45 -14.83
C TYR A 21 14.17 10.65 -15.53
N THR A 22 14.92 9.84 -14.79
CA THR A 22 15.92 8.92 -15.35
C THR A 22 15.30 7.94 -16.34
N PHE A 23 14.15 7.35 -15.98
CA PHE A 23 13.45 6.43 -16.86
C PHE A 23 12.89 7.11 -18.10
N VAL A 24 12.19 8.25 -17.97
CA VAL A 24 11.65 8.99 -19.11
C VAL A 24 12.77 9.44 -20.05
N GLY A 25 13.84 9.99 -19.47
CA GLY A 25 15.01 10.51 -20.14
C GLY A 25 14.86 11.98 -20.53
N GLU A 26 15.99 12.69 -20.56
CA GLU A 26 16.05 14.13 -20.84
C GLU A 26 15.40 14.52 -22.19
N LYS A 27 15.48 13.64 -23.19
CA LYS A 27 14.93 13.88 -24.54
C LYS A 27 13.41 14.03 -24.59
N ALA A 28 12.70 13.64 -23.54
CA ALA A 28 11.25 13.84 -23.46
C ALA A 28 10.88 15.29 -23.12
N PHE A 29 11.83 16.10 -22.66
CA PHE A 29 11.62 17.49 -22.27
C PHE A 29 12.38 18.41 -23.21
N SER A 30 11.76 19.54 -23.53
CA SER A 30 12.43 20.64 -24.20
C SER A 30 13.36 21.37 -23.24
N GLY A 31 14.40 22.03 -23.78
CA GLY A 31 15.37 22.79 -22.96
C GLY A 31 14.75 23.92 -22.13
N ASP A 32 13.56 24.40 -22.50
CA ASP A 32 12.81 25.43 -21.74
C ASP A 32 11.97 24.85 -20.60
N GLU A 33 11.70 23.53 -20.62
CA GLU A 33 10.97 22.81 -19.56
C GLU A 33 11.89 22.38 -18.41
N ILE A 34 13.19 22.22 -18.70
CA ILE A 34 14.21 21.93 -17.70
C ILE A 34 14.81 23.24 -17.20
N ARG A 35 14.42 23.67 -16.00
CA ARG A 35 15.00 24.87 -15.38
C ARG A 35 16.26 24.51 -14.62
N ALA A 36 17.41 24.93 -15.12
CA ALA A 36 18.67 24.82 -14.39
C ALA A 36 18.74 25.84 -13.25
N ASP A 37 19.12 25.40 -12.04
CA ASP A 37 19.45 26.33 -10.96
C ASP A 37 20.85 26.90 -11.21
N LEU A 38 20.91 28.19 -11.54
CA LEU A 38 22.16 28.90 -11.84
C LEU A 38 23.03 29.13 -10.59
N PHE A 39 22.55 28.77 -9.40
CA PHE A 39 23.23 28.99 -8.13
C PHE A 39 23.55 27.70 -7.37
N SER A 40 23.24 26.52 -7.91
CA SER A 40 23.62 25.23 -7.32
C SER A 40 24.92 24.71 -7.92
N ASP A 41 25.84 24.27 -7.06
CA ASP A 41 27.08 23.59 -7.48
C ASP A 41 26.81 22.15 -7.99
N GLU A 42 25.57 21.66 -7.87
CA GLU A 42 25.12 20.35 -8.35
C GLU A 42 24.64 20.42 -9.81
N GLN A 43 25.04 19.44 -10.63
CA GLN A 43 24.62 19.31 -12.02
C GLN A 43 23.18 18.79 -12.07
N GLY A 44 22.19 19.68 -11.93
CA GLY A 44 20.77 19.32 -11.92
C GLY A 44 19.83 20.45 -12.34
N GLY A 45 18.68 20.06 -12.86
CA GLY A 45 17.58 20.98 -13.17
C GLY A 45 16.32 20.63 -12.39
N PHE A 46 15.29 21.43 -12.62
CA PHE A 46 13.95 21.23 -12.11
C PHE A 46 12.98 21.13 -13.27
N VAL A 47 12.14 20.10 -13.26
CA VAL A 47 11.06 19.91 -14.22
C VAL A 47 9.72 20.04 -13.50
N ASP A 48 8.69 20.49 -14.23
CA ASP A 48 7.33 20.50 -13.70
C ASP A 48 6.83 19.07 -13.46
N LYS A 49 6.22 18.84 -12.29
CA LYS A 49 5.76 17.51 -11.87
C LYS A 49 4.71 16.94 -12.83
N LEU A 50 3.78 17.77 -13.31
CA LEU A 50 2.73 17.34 -14.22
C LEU A 50 3.32 16.95 -15.57
N ALA A 51 4.28 17.73 -16.07
CA ALA A 51 5.01 17.40 -17.29
C ALA A 51 5.75 16.06 -17.15
N LEU A 52 6.42 15.82 -16.02
CA LEU A 52 7.10 14.55 -15.75
C LEU A 52 6.13 13.37 -15.68
N ASP A 53 5.02 13.50 -14.95
CA ASP A 53 4.02 12.42 -14.83
C ASP A 53 3.34 12.14 -16.18
N THR A 54 3.15 13.16 -17.03
CA THR A 54 2.61 13.00 -18.39
C THR A 54 3.59 12.26 -19.30
N ALA A 55 4.85 12.69 -19.34
CA ALA A 55 5.88 12.04 -20.15
C ALA A 55 6.16 10.60 -19.67
N LEU A 56 6.04 10.35 -18.36
CA LEU A 56 6.10 9.00 -17.81
C LEU A 56 4.95 8.13 -18.32
N LEU A 57 3.72 8.62 -18.22
CA LEU A 57 2.55 7.88 -18.70
C LEU A 57 2.64 7.55 -20.20
N GLU A 58 3.07 8.53 -21.02
CA GLU A 58 3.30 8.32 -22.45
C GLU A 58 4.36 7.26 -22.71
N LYS A 59 5.48 7.29 -21.97
CA LYS A 59 6.52 6.27 -22.10
C LYS A 59 6.04 4.89 -21.67
N LEU A 60 5.27 4.79 -20.58
CA LEU A 60 4.69 3.52 -20.13
C LEU A 60 3.71 2.96 -21.18
N GLN A 61 2.88 3.83 -21.77
CA GLN A 61 1.96 3.45 -22.84
C GLN A 61 2.73 2.94 -24.07
N TRP A 62 3.81 3.63 -24.46
CA TRP A 62 4.67 3.19 -25.56
C TRP A 62 5.32 1.82 -25.28
N VAL A 63 5.84 1.59 -24.06
CA VAL A 63 6.38 0.27 -23.67
C VAL A 63 5.29 -0.80 -23.73
N ALA A 64 4.07 -0.50 -23.27
CA ALA A 64 2.94 -1.41 -23.32
C ALA A 64 2.57 -1.79 -24.77
N GLU A 65 2.62 -0.83 -25.70
CA GLU A 65 2.40 -1.05 -27.13
C GLU A 65 3.49 -1.93 -27.75
N CYS A 66 4.77 -1.67 -27.44
CA CYS A 66 5.87 -2.53 -27.89
C CYS A 66 5.71 -3.97 -27.40
N LEU A 67 5.35 -4.18 -26.12
CA LEU A 67 5.10 -5.51 -25.57
C LEU A 67 3.90 -6.18 -26.22
N LYS A 68 2.82 -5.42 -26.48
CA LYS A 68 1.65 -5.93 -27.21
C LYS A 68 2.03 -6.47 -28.58
N GLU A 69 2.78 -5.70 -29.36
CA GLU A 69 3.19 -6.09 -30.72
C GLU A 69 4.18 -7.25 -30.72
N ALA A 70 5.16 -7.25 -29.80
CA ALA A 70 6.18 -8.28 -29.72
C ALA A 70 5.63 -9.62 -29.18
N GLU A 71 4.75 -9.57 -28.19
CA GLU A 71 4.23 -10.75 -27.49
C GLU A 71 2.87 -11.21 -28.04
N GLY A 72 2.15 -10.36 -28.79
CA GLY A 72 0.88 -10.71 -29.44
C GLY A 72 -0.37 -10.60 -28.54
N TRP A 73 -0.39 -9.67 -27.59
CA TRP A 73 -1.55 -9.44 -26.71
C TRP A 73 -2.70 -8.73 -27.43
N ALA A 74 -3.94 -8.99 -27.03
CA ALA A 74 -5.12 -8.38 -27.64
C ALA A 74 -5.17 -6.85 -27.44
N TRP A 75 -4.80 -6.40 -26.25
CA TRP A 75 -4.79 -4.99 -25.87
C TRP A 75 -3.63 -4.67 -24.93
N CYS A 76 -3.36 -3.38 -24.71
CA CYS A 76 -2.36 -2.93 -23.77
C CYS A 76 -2.76 -1.60 -23.13
N ALA A 77 -2.20 -1.31 -21.95
CA ALA A 77 -2.35 -0.02 -21.31
C ALA A 77 -1.10 0.37 -20.51
N GLY A 78 -0.67 1.63 -20.66
CA GLY A 78 0.22 2.30 -19.73
C GLY A 78 -0.58 2.98 -18.62
N ARG A 79 -0.22 2.76 -17.36
CA ARG A 79 -0.90 3.36 -16.20
C ARG A 79 0.11 3.88 -15.19
N MET A 80 -0.28 4.86 -14.38
CA MET A 80 0.56 5.31 -13.26
C MET A 80 0.62 4.28 -12.13
N GLU A 81 -0.45 3.51 -11.95
CA GLU A 81 -0.58 2.49 -10.90
C GLU A 81 -0.86 1.11 -11.52
N PRO A 82 -0.37 0.02 -10.90
CA PRO A 82 -0.64 -1.33 -11.36
C PRO A 82 -2.13 -1.67 -11.25
N VAL A 83 -2.59 -2.60 -12.07
CA VAL A 83 -3.93 -3.20 -11.90
C VAL A 83 -3.99 -3.90 -10.56
N SER A 84 -4.91 -3.46 -9.73
CA SER A 84 -5.17 -4.06 -8.43
C SER A 84 -6.09 -5.27 -8.56
N ARG A 85 -5.84 -6.33 -7.76
CA ARG A 85 -6.78 -7.45 -7.59
C ARG A 85 -7.99 -7.10 -6.70
N TYR A 86 -8.04 -5.86 -6.18
CA TYR A 86 -9.04 -5.37 -5.24
C TYR A 86 -9.48 -3.95 -5.58
N GLY A 87 -10.67 -3.54 -5.13
CA GLY A 87 -11.20 -2.20 -5.34
C GLY A 87 -11.77 -1.99 -6.75
N GLU A 88 -11.80 -0.73 -7.18
CA GLU A 88 -12.46 -0.28 -8.43
C GLU A 88 -11.93 -0.99 -9.69
N ASP A 89 -10.63 -1.33 -9.71
CA ASP A 89 -10.02 -2.07 -10.82
C ASP A 89 -10.68 -3.44 -11.07
N THR A 90 -11.27 -4.06 -10.05
CA THR A 90 -11.93 -5.37 -10.20
C THR A 90 -13.23 -5.32 -11.00
N GLU A 91 -13.81 -4.12 -11.17
CA GLU A 91 -14.99 -3.94 -12.02
C GLU A 91 -14.64 -3.98 -13.50
N VAL A 92 -13.44 -3.52 -13.86
CA VAL A 92 -12.99 -3.35 -15.24
C VAL A 92 -12.04 -4.47 -15.68
N TYR A 93 -11.18 -4.93 -14.77
CA TYR A 93 -10.10 -5.86 -15.06
C TYR A 93 -10.24 -7.17 -14.29
N ARG A 94 -9.79 -8.26 -14.91
CA ARG A 94 -9.55 -9.55 -14.27
C ARG A 94 -8.11 -9.96 -14.57
N ILE A 95 -7.28 -10.07 -13.54
CA ILE A 95 -5.91 -10.58 -13.68
C ILE A 95 -5.99 -12.10 -13.68
N GLN A 96 -5.61 -12.74 -14.77
CA GLN A 96 -5.52 -14.19 -14.86
C GLN A 96 -4.33 -14.70 -14.05
N ASP A 97 -4.44 -15.93 -13.58
CA ASP A 97 -3.31 -16.58 -12.91
C ASP A 97 -2.22 -16.90 -13.93
N GLU A 98 -0.98 -16.65 -13.52
CA GLU A 98 0.17 -16.85 -14.38
C GLU A 98 0.38 -18.36 -14.60
N PRO A 99 0.43 -18.84 -15.86
CA PRO A 99 0.67 -20.25 -16.12
C PRO A 99 2.09 -20.63 -15.73
N ASP A 100 2.33 -21.89 -15.37
CA ASP A 100 3.67 -22.38 -15.04
C ASP A 100 4.63 -22.21 -16.24
N ALA A 101 5.81 -21.62 -15.99
CA ALA A 101 6.81 -21.37 -17.02
C ALA A 101 7.19 -22.66 -17.77
N VAL A 102 7.26 -22.58 -19.10
CA VAL A 102 7.59 -23.72 -19.97
C VAL A 102 9.00 -23.54 -20.51
N TYR A 103 9.96 -24.22 -19.90
CA TYR A 103 11.36 -24.21 -20.32
C TYR A 103 11.65 -25.26 -21.39
N THR A 104 12.55 -24.93 -22.33
CA THR A 104 13.18 -25.92 -23.21
C THR A 104 14.31 -26.66 -22.49
N GLU A 105 14.69 -27.84 -22.97
CA GLU A 105 15.81 -28.59 -22.40
C GLU A 105 17.12 -27.78 -22.38
N GLN A 106 17.35 -26.98 -23.42
CA GLN A 106 18.53 -26.10 -23.53
C GLN A 106 18.50 -24.97 -22.49
N GLU A 107 17.33 -24.36 -22.27
CA GLU A 107 17.18 -23.30 -21.26
C GLU A 107 17.33 -23.86 -19.84
N GLN A 108 16.81 -25.06 -19.56
CA GLN A 108 17.02 -25.72 -18.26
C GLN A 108 18.50 -25.99 -18.00
N GLN A 109 19.20 -26.58 -18.97
CA GLN A 109 20.65 -26.80 -18.86
C GLN A 109 21.40 -25.49 -18.64
N ARG A 110 21.01 -24.43 -19.34
CA ARG A 110 21.66 -23.13 -19.20
C ARG A 110 21.41 -22.48 -17.84
N LEU A 111 20.20 -22.62 -17.30
CA LEU A 111 19.88 -22.16 -15.94
C LEU A 111 20.67 -22.94 -14.89
N ASP A 112 20.74 -24.26 -15.01
CA ASP A 112 21.54 -25.10 -14.11
C ASP A 112 23.02 -24.66 -14.12
N GLU A 113 23.61 -24.46 -15.30
CA GLU A 113 24.98 -23.93 -15.45
C GLU A 113 25.18 -22.54 -14.82
N LEU A 114 24.25 -21.61 -15.10
CA LEU A 114 24.33 -20.24 -14.57
C LEU A 114 24.19 -20.23 -13.05
N GLN A 115 23.35 -21.09 -12.49
CA GLN A 115 23.13 -21.19 -11.06
C GLN A 115 24.34 -21.80 -10.35
N GLU A 116 24.99 -22.82 -10.94
CA GLU A 116 26.27 -23.33 -10.43
C GLU A 116 27.36 -22.24 -10.42
N LEU A 117 27.49 -21.48 -11.52
CA LEU A 117 28.46 -20.38 -11.61
C LEU A 117 28.17 -19.25 -10.62
N TYR A 118 26.90 -18.93 -10.38
CA TYR A 118 26.48 -17.93 -9.40
C TYR A 118 26.80 -18.37 -7.97
N ASP A 119 26.52 -19.64 -7.62
CA ASP A 119 26.82 -20.20 -6.31
C ASP A 119 28.33 -20.26 -6.01
N GLU A 120 29.15 -20.48 -7.05
CA GLU A 120 30.61 -20.40 -6.99
C GLU A 120 31.11 -18.95 -6.89
N ASN A 121 30.44 -18.02 -7.58
CA ASN A 121 30.80 -16.60 -7.64
C ASN A 121 29.95 -15.76 -6.66
N GLN A 122 30.23 -15.91 -5.37
CA GLN A 122 29.51 -15.21 -4.28
C GLN A 122 29.90 -13.74 -4.11
N THR A 123 30.40 -13.08 -5.17
CA THR A 123 30.83 -11.69 -5.13
C THR A 123 30.06 -10.85 -6.13
N ALA A 124 29.41 -9.79 -5.64
CA ALA A 124 28.78 -8.78 -6.49
C ALA A 124 29.81 -8.18 -7.44
N SER A 125 29.65 -8.46 -8.72
CA SER A 125 30.55 -8.09 -9.81
C SER A 125 29.77 -7.93 -11.12
N ASP A 126 30.38 -7.28 -12.11
CA ASP A 126 29.78 -7.16 -13.44
C ASP A 126 29.45 -8.54 -14.04
N GLU A 127 30.23 -9.58 -13.69
CA GLU A 127 29.98 -10.96 -14.13
C GLU A 127 28.70 -11.52 -13.50
N THR A 128 28.48 -11.34 -12.20
CA THR A 128 27.24 -11.80 -11.54
C THR A 128 26.01 -11.04 -12.03
N ASP A 129 26.14 -9.73 -12.29
CA ASP A 129 25.05 -8.92 -12.86
C ASP A 129 24.66 -9.41 -14.27
N THR A 130 25.64 -9.82 -15.08
CA THR A 130 25.37 -10.41 -16.40
C THR A 130 24.70 -11.79 -16.31
N MET A 131 25.06 -12.60 -15.31
CA MET A 131 24.43 -13.90 -15.07
C MET A 131 22.97 -13.73 -14.63
N GLU A 132 22.70 -12.84 -13.68
CA GLU A 132 21.33 -12.51 -13.24
C GLU A 132 20.47 -12.02 -14.41
N SER A 133 21.02 -11.13 -15.25
CA SER A 133 20.33 -10.65 -16.45
C SER A 133 20.01 -11.76 -17.45
N GLU A 134 20.90 -12.76 -17.60
CA GLU A 134 20.68 -13.91 -18.48
C GLU A 134 19.59 -14.84 -17.91
N ILE A 135 19.62 -15.10 -16.60
CA ILE A 135 18.60 -15.89 -15.89
C ILE A 135 17.22 -15.24 -16.08
N GLU A 136 17.09 -13.94 -15.77
CA GLU A 136 15.84 -13.20 -15.91
C GLU A 136 15.30 -13.24 -17.35
N ALA A 137 16.19 -13.16 -18.35
CA ALA A 137 15.80 -13.24 -19.75
C ALA A 137 15.25 -14.64 -20.13
N ILE A 138 15.88 -15.71 -19.63
CA ILE A 138 15.42 -17.09 -19.84
C ILE A 138 14.07 -17.32 -19.17
N GLU A 139 13.93 -16.91 -17.91
CA GLU A 139 12.69 -17.03 -17.14
C GLU A 139 11.56 -16.25 -17.81
N CYS A 140 11.80 -15.00 -18.23
CA CYS A 140 10.82 -14.21 -18.97
C CYS A 140 10.40 -14.90 -20.28
N ALA A 141 11.33 -15.48 -21.03
CA ALA A 141 11.03 -16.18 -22.28
C ALA A 141 10.20 -17.45 -22.05
N ALA A 142 10.54 -18.23 -21.01
CA ALA A 142 9.80 -19.42 -20.62
C ALA A 142 8.39 -19.10 -20.11
N GLN A 143 8.27 -18.03 -19.33
CA GLN A 143 7.00 -17.52 -18.83
C GLN A 143 6.11 -17.03 -19.98
N LEU A 144 6.68 -16.31 -20.94
CA LEU A 144 5.96 -15.93 -22.16
C LEU A 144 5.47 -17.15 -22.92
N ARG A 145 6.33 -18.15 -23.13
CA ARG A 145 5.98 -19.38 -23.84
C ARG A 145 4.79 -20.12 -23.21
N ALA A 146 4.63 -20.04 -21.88
CA ALA A 146 3.51 -20.64 -21.17
C ALA A 146 2.15 -20.00 -21.53
N TRP A 147 2.13 -18.73 -21.93
CA TRP A 147 0.92 -18.07 -22.44
C TRP A 147 0.59 -18.51 -23.86
N THR A 148 -0.49 -19.28 -24.03
CA THR A 148 -0.92 -19.72 -25.37
C THR A 148 -1.45 -18.55 -26.20
N LEU A 149 -1.51 -18.74 -27.53
CA LEU A 149 -2.02 -17.71 -28.44
C LEU A 149 -3.48 -17.34 -28.13
N GLU A 150 -4.29 -18.31 -27.71
CA GLU A 150 -5.68 -18.09 -27.31
C GLU A 150 -5.76 -17.22 -26.05
N MET A 151 -4.93 -17.50 -25.03
CA MET A 151 -4.89 -16.70 -23.79
C MET A 151 -4.44 -15.26 -24.07
N ARG A 152 -3.44 -15.08 -24.93
CA ARG A 152 -2.95 -13.75 -25.33
C ARG A 152 -3.97 -12.98 -26.16
N ALA A 153 -4.77 -13.66 -26.97
CA ALA A 153 -5.84 -13.05 -27.77
C ALA A 153 -7.04 -12.59 -26.94
N GLN A 154 -7.22 -13.09 -25.71
CA GLN A 154 -8.30 -12.70 -24.80
C GLN A 154 -7.82 -11.77 -23.66
N SER A 155 -6.51 -11.56 -23.57
CA SER A 155 -5.88 -10.83 -22.48
C SER A 155 -5.00 -9.72 -23.01
N GLY A 156 -4.65 -8.81 -22.11
CA GLY A 156 -3.78 -7.69 -22.38
C GLY A 156 -2.58 -7.67 -21.46
N VAL A 157 -1.67 -6.76 -21.79
CA VAL A 157 -0.51 -6.41 -20.97
C VAL A 157 -0.67 -5.00 -20.42
N VAL A 158 -0.50 -4.83 -19.12
CA VAL A 158 -0.52 -3.53 -18.45
C VAL A 158 0.86 -3.21 -17.94
N VAL A 159 1.37 -2.03 -18.30
CA VAL A 159 2.67 -1.53 -17.83
C VAL A 159 2.41 -0.36 -16.89
N SER A 160 2.97 -0.44 -15.71
CA SER A 160 2.82 0.59 -14.67
C SER A 160 4.14 0.99 -14.05
N TRP A 161 4.13 2.04 -13.23
CA TRP A 161 5.31 2.50 -12.51
C TRP A 161 5.18 2.20 -11.03
N ARG A 162 6.14 1.46 -10.46
CA ARG A 162 6.12 1.11 -9.03
C ARG A 162 7.54 1.06 -8.49
N HIS A 163 7.75 1.60 -7.29
CA HIS A 163 9.04 1.55 -6.57
C HIS A 163 10.28 2.04 -7.34
N GLY A 164 10.11 2.85 -8.40
CA GLY A 164 11.22 3.39 -9.20
C GLY A 164 11.57 2.57 -10.45
N GLU A 165 10.76 1.57 -10.78
CA GLU A 165 10.92 0.68 -11.92
C GLU A 165 9.58 0.44 -12.64
N ILE A 166 9.66 -0.18 -13.82
CA ILE A 166 8.48 -0.60 -14.58
C ILE A 166 7.94 -1.91 -14.01
N CYS A 167 6.62 -2.00 -13.86
CA CYS A 167 5.93 -3.22 -13.48
C CYS A 167 5.05 -3.68 -14.63
N VAL A 168 5.36 -4.85 -15.19
CA VAL A 168 4.64 -5.45 -16.32
C VAL A 168 3.70 -6.54 -15.80
N GLN A 169 2.40 -6.36 -16.01
CA GLN A 169 1.36 -7.33 -15.67
C GLN A 169 0.78 -7.94 -16.95
N ARG A 170 1.06 -9.21 -17.18
CA ARG A 170 0.54 -10.00 -18.31
C ARG A 170 -0.76 -10.69 -17.91
N GLY A 171 -1.58 -11.08 -18.89
CA GLY A 171 -2.80 -11.84 -18.61
C GLY A 171 -3.95 -11.02 -18.02
N VAL A 172 -4.02 -9.72 -18.29
CA VAL A 172 -5.13 -8.89 -17.81
C VAL A 172 -6.29 -8.94 -18.81
N SER A 173 -7.42 -9.55 -18.46
CA SER A 173 -8.63 -9.49 -19.31
C SER A 173 -9.53 -8.33 -18.91
N LEU A 174 -10.22 -7.76 -19.89
CA LEU A 174 -11.28 -6.78 -19.66
C LEU A 174 -12.56 -7.55 -19.33
N ARG A 175 -13.27 -7.16 -18.28
CA ARG A 175 -14.61 -7.71 -18.03
C ARG A 175 -15.57 -7.13 -19.08
N GLU A 176 -16.15 -8.00 -19.91
CA GLU A 176 -17.29 -7.58 -20.72
C GLU A 176 -18.49 -7.33 -19.80
N GLN A 177 -19.26 -6.26 -20.05
CA GLN A 177 -20.49 -5.95 -19.31
C GLN A 177 -21.59 -7.04 -19.43
N SER A 178 -21.32 -8.14 -20.15
CA SER A 178 -22.24 -9.25 -20.42
C SER A 178 -21.91 -10.58 -19.75
N GLU A 179 -20.80 -10.72 -19.01
CA GLU A 179 -20.56 -11.91 -18.17
C GLU A 179 -21.06 -11.68 -16.74
N THR A 180 -22.33 -11.32 -16.62
CA THR A 180 -23.12 -11.73 -15.46
C THR A 180 -23.59 -13.15 -15.71
N GLU A 181 -23.33 -14.03 -14.73
CA GLU A 181 -23.77 -15.43 -14.64
C GLU A 181 -22.82 -16.45 -15.25
N ASP A 182 -21.75 -16.81 -14.52
CA ASP A 182 -21.59 -18.21 -14.13
C ASP A 182 -20.82 -18.37 -12.81
N GLU A 183 -21.47 -19.12 -11.91
CA GLU A 183 -21.17 -19.47 -10.51
C GLU A 183 -20.77 -18.35 -9.51
N PRO A 184 -21.75 -17.72 -8.83
CA PRO A 184 -21.47 -17.09 -7.56
C PRO A 184 -21.18 -18.19 -6.53
N ALA A 185 -19.96 -18.21 -5.98
CA ALA A 185 -19.85 -18.53 -4.56
C ALA A 185 -20.84 -17.60 -3.86
N GLN A 186 -21.91 -18.17 -3.27
CA GLN A 186 -22.96 -17.41 -2.61
C GLN A 186 -22.38 -16.62 -1.43
N VAL A 187 -21.84 -15.45 -1.71
CA VAL A 187 -21.77 -14.36 -0.74
C VAL A 187 -23.07 -13.58 -0.97
N PRO A 188 -24.00 -13.55 -0.01
CA PRO A 188 -25.23 -12.78 -0.18
C PRO A 188 -24.83 -11.33 -0.39
N VAL A 189 -25.06 -10.82 -1.60
CA VAL A 189 -25.03 -9.40 -1.89
C VAL A 189 -26.15 -8.78 -1.05
N TYR A 190 -25.77 -8.20 0.09
CA TYR A 190 -26.63 -7.27 0.79
C TYR A 190 -26.69 -6.01 -0.08
N GLU A 191 -27.74 -5.86 -0.87
CA GLU A 191 -28.21 -4.52 -1.23
C GLU A 191 -28.46 -3.80 0.09
N ARG A 192 -27.54 -2.89 0.45
CA ARG A 192 -27.69 -2.06 1.64
C ARG A 192 -28.90 -1.17 1.38
N GLN A 193 -30.02 -1.53 1.98
CA GLN A 193 -31.13 -0.60 2.15
C GLN A 193 -30.55 0.69 2.76
N PRO A 194 -30.87 1.88 2.23
CA PRO A 194 -30.32 3.13 2.76
C PRO A 194 -30.66 3.19 4.24
N GLU A 195 -29.63 3.01 5.07
CA GLU A 195 -29.78 3.15 6.51
C GLU A 195 -30.04 4.64 6.77
N PRO A 196 -30.82 4.99 7.80
CA PRO A 196 -31.14 6.38 8.14
C PRO A 196 -29.92 7.27 8.45
N VAL A 197 -28.71 6.71 8.39
CA VAL A 197 -27.41 7.38 8.53
C VAL A 197 -27.01 8.18 7.29
N ASP A 198 -27.60 7.88 6.12
CA ASP A 198 -27.27 8.59 4.87
C ASP A 198 -27.79 10.03 4.87
N GLU A 199 -28.82 10.33 5.67
CA GLU A 199 -29.37 11.68 5.91
C GLU A 199 -28.53 12.52 6.90
N ILE A 200 -27.60 11.91 7.62
CA ILE A 200 -26.80 12.59 8.66
C ILE A 200 -25.55 13.21 8.03
N SER A 201 -25.32 14.51 8.24
CA SER A 201 -24.17 15.20 7.68
C SER A 201 -22.84 14.57 8.13
N VAL A 202 -21.86 14.51 7.21
CA VAL A 202 -20.52 13.96 7.47
C VAL A 202 -19.89 14.53 8.75
N PRO A 203 -19.92 15.86 9.02
CA PRO A 203 -19.38 16.40 10.26
C PRO A 203 -20.09 15.91 11.53
N LEU A 204 -21.40 15.65 11.47
CA LEU A 204 -22.16 15.14 12.61
C LEU A 204 -21.88 13.66 12.86
N LEU A 205 -21.72 12.86 11.80
CA LEU A 205 -21.28 11.47 11.89
C LEU A 205 -19.89 11.37 12.53
N THR A 206 -18.92 12.15 12.05
CA THR A 206 -17.56 12.21 12.63
C THR A 206 -17.60 12.52 14.13
N ARG A 207 -18.41 13.51 14.54
CA ARG A 207 -18.59 13.89 15.95
C ARG A 207 -19.19 12.78 16.81
N MET A 208 -20.24 12.11 16.32
CA MET A 208 -20.88 11.01 17.04
C MET A 208 -19.99 9.77 17.11
N CYS A 209 -19.26 9.46 16.04
CA CYS A 209 -18.29 8.36 16.00
C CYS A 209 -17.11 8.60 16.95
N ALA A 210 -16.61 9.84 17.05
CA ALA A 210 -15.55 10.19 17.99
C ALA A 210 -15.99 9.98 19.45
N GLU A 211 -17.19 10.43 19.83
CA GLU A 211 -17.75 10.22 21.17
C GLU A 211 -18.01 8.75 21.49
N ARG A 212 -18.58 8.03 20.52
CA ARG A 212 -18.81 6.59 20.66
C ARG A 212 -17.49 5.85 20.84
N THR A 213 -16.46 6.21 20.07
CA THR A 213 -15.13 5.62 20.19
C THR A 213 -14.57 5.88 21.59
N LEU A 214 -14.53 7.14 22.05
CA LEU A 214 -14.08 7.49 23.40
C LEU A 214 -14.83 6.72 24.50
N SER A 215 -16.15 6.57 24.34
CA SER A 215 -16.98 5.82 25.29
C SER A 215 -16.63 4.33 25.32
N VAL A 216 -16.38 3.73 24.14
CA VAL A 216 -15.96 2.33 24.05
C VAL A 216 -14.55 2.14 24.61
N GLN A 217 -13.62 3.07 24.37
CA GLN A 217 -12.29 3.06 24.97
C GLN A 217 -12.37 3.06 26.50
N ALA A 218 -13.18 3.96 27.08
CA ALA A 218 -13.39 4.03 28.53
C ALA A 218 -14.04 2.77 29.12
N ALA A 219 -14.94 2.11 28.38
CA ALA A 219 -15.58 0.87 28.80
C ALA A 219 -14.65 -0.36 28.66
N LEU A 220 -13.84 -0.41 27.60
CA LEU A 220 -12.93 -1.52 27.32
C LEU A 220 -11.75 -1.54 28.30
N MET A 221 -11.27 -0.37 28.73
CA MET A 221 -10.28 -0.21 29.80
C MET A 221 -10.66 -0.94 31.09
N GLN A 222 -11.96 -0.99 31.42
CA GLN A 222 -12.49 -1.68 32.59
C GLN A 222 -12.62 -3.21 32.41
N GLN A 223 -12.32 -3.74 31.21
CA GLN A 223 -12.45 -5.15 30.85
C GLN A 223 -11.14 -5.72 30.28
N PRO A 224 -10.10 -5.96 31.11
CA PRO A 224 -8.77 -6.30 30.65
C PRO A 224 -8.68 -7.59 29.83
N GLU A 225 -9.45 -8.61 30.19
CA GLU A 225 -9.47 -9.89 29.47
C GLU A 225 -9.98 -9.72 28.02
N LYS A 226 -11.00 -8.89 27.81
CA LYS A 226 -11.54 -8.63 26.46
C LYS A 226 -10.61 -7.73 25.65
N SER A 227 -9.97 -6.77 26.30
CA SER A 227 -8.96 -5.92 25.66
C SER A 227 -7.80 -6.77 25.13
N LEU A 228 -7.26 -7.67 25.96
CA LEU A 228 -6.21 -8.61 25.54
C LEU A 228 -6.66 -9.57 24.43
N ALA A 229 -7.87 -10.13 24.54
CA ALA A 229 -8.40 -11.00 23.50
C ALA A 229 -8.55 -10.28 22.15
N LEU A 230 -8.97 -9.01 22.16
CA LEU A 230 -9.09 -8.18 20.97
C LEU A 230 -7.72 -7.88 20.33
N LEU A 231 -6.71 -7.58 21.15
CA LEU A 231 -5.33 -7.38 20.69
C LEU A 231 -4.75 -8.67 20.09
N ALA A 232 -4.88 -9.79 20.79
CA ALA A 232 -4.40 -11.09 20.31
C ALA A 232 -5.07 -11.47 18.99
N TRP A 233 -6.40 -11.30 18.88
CA TRP A 233 -7.13 -11.51 17.64
C TRP A 233 -6.61 -10.63 16.49
N THR A 234 -6.37 -9.34 16.76
CA THR A 234 -5.84 -8.40 15.75
C THR A 234 -4.43 -8.80 15.29
N LEU A 235 -3.55 -9.18 16.21
CA LEU A 235 -2.20 -9.65 15.88
C LEU A 235 -2.24 -10.97 15.10
N CYS A 236 -3.10 -11.91 15.50
CA CYS A 236 -3.31 -13.16 14.78
C CYS A 236 -3.82 -12.93 13.36
N LEU A 237 -4.73 -11.98 13.14
CA LEU A 237 -5.19 -11.63 11.80
C LEU A 237 -4.07 -11.03 10.93
N ASN A 238 -3.09 -10.34 11.50
CA ASN A 238 -1.97 -9.80 10.73
C ASN A 238 -0.88 -10.85 10.45
N VAL A 239 -0.70 -11.84 11.35
CA VAL A 239 0.35 -12.86 11.22
C VAL A 239 -0.12 -14.09 10.45
N PHE A 240 -1.37 -14.53 10.68
CA PHE A 240 -1.88 -15.80 10.17
C PHE A 240 -2.92 -15.65 9.05
N SER A 241 -3.25 -14.44 8.63
CA SER A 241 -4.20 -14.19 7.56
C SER A 241 -3.66 -13.16 6.57
N SER A 242 -3.74 -13.48 5.27
CA SER A 242 -3.26 -12.65 4.15
C SER A 242 -4.34 -11.72 3.56
N GLY A 243 -5.51 -11.62 4.18
CA GLY A 243 -6.66 -10.85 3.66
C GLY A 243 -6.77 -9.41 4.19
N ALA A 244 -7.11 -8.48 3.29
CA ALA A 244 -7.61 -7.15 3.64
C ALA A 244 -9.09 -7.25 4.04
N TYR A 245 -9.38 -7.34 5.33
CA TYR A 245 -10.75 -7.31 5.83
C TYR A 245 -11.19 -5.88 6.12
N ASN A 246 -12.45 -5.56 5.82
CA ASN A 246 -13.10 -4.38 6.37
C ASN A 246 -13.24 -4.57 7.90
N ARG A 247 -12.42 -3.87 8.68
CA ARG A 247 -12.37 -3.99 10.14
C ARG A 247 -13.22 -2.87 10.75
N PRO A 248 -14.40 -3.17 11.33
CA PRO A 248 -15.26 -2.15 11.95
C PRO A 248 -14.62 -1.51 13.20
N ALA A 249 -13.56 -2.12 13.75
CA ALA A 249 -12.69 -1.52 14.75
C ALA A 249 -11.25 -1.96 14.50
N GLN A 250 -10.31 -1.01 14.51
CA GLN A 250 -8.88 -1.28 14.30
C GLN A 250 -8.11 -0.94 15.58
N ILE A 251 -7.30 -1.88 16.08
CA ILE A 251 -6.29 -1.57 17.08
C ILE A 251 -5.03 -1.13 16.31
N SER A 252 -4.70 0.15 16.41
CA SER A 252 -3.46 0.72 15.86
C SER A 252 -2.48 1.01 16.99
N LEU A 253 -1.20 0.69 16.81
CA LEU A 253 -0.16 1.04 17.78
C LEU A 253 0.06 2.56 17.91
N ASN A 254 -0.58 3.36 17.06
CA ASN A 254 -0.58 4.82 17.16
C ASN A 254 -1.87 5.32 17.82
N CYS A 255 -1.73 5.95 18.98
CA CYS A 255 -2.82 6.44 19.81
C CYS A 255 -3.30 7.82 19.31
N LYS A 256 -4.55 7.92 18.82
CA LYS A 256 -5.10 9.16 18.20
C LYS A 256 -5.91 10.04 19.17
N HIS A 257 -5.51 10.14 20.44
CA HIS A 257 -6.27 10.90 21.45
C HIS A 257 -6.55 12.35 21.03
N TYR A 258 -5.55 13.02 20.42
CA TYR A 258 -5.69 14.40 19.94
C TYR A 258 -6.78 14.60 18.87
N SER A 259 -6.88 13.67 17.92
CA SER A 259 -7.90 13.73 16.85
C SER A 259 -9.30 13.44 17.41
N LEU A 260 -9.41 12.44 18.29
CA LEU A 260 -10.68 12.04 18.89
C LEU A 260 -11.26 13.13 19.80
N THR A 261 -10.44 13.79 20.63
CA THR A 261 -10.93 14.90 21.49
C THR A 261 -11.22 16.17 20.71
N LYS A 262 -10.51 16.43 19.61
CA LYS A 262 -10.80 17.56 18.71
C LYS A 262 -12.16 17.39 18.02
N ASP A 263 -12.49 16.17 17.62
CA ASP A 263 -13.69 15.89 16.85
C ASP A 263 -14.90 15.53 17.73
N ALA A 264 -14.70 15.10 18.98
CA ALA A 264 -15.76 14.85 19.95
C ALA A 264 -16.41 16.16 20.47
N PRO A 265 -17.75 16.30 20.44
CA PRO A 265 -18.47 17.45 21.00
C PRO A 265 -18.12 17.82 22.45
N SER A 266 -17.84 16.85 23.30
CA SER A 266 -17.43 17.06 24.70
C SER A 266 -15.93 17.26 24.88
N GLY A 267 -15.15 16.94 23.85
CA GLY A 267 -13.69 17.08 23.79
C GLY A 267 -12.95 16.63 25.05
N GLU A 268 -11.99 17.45 25.49
CA GLU A 268 -11.19 17.18 26.69
C GLU A 268 -11.98 17.26 28.01
N SER A 269 -13.19 17.82 27.98
CA SER A 269 -14.08 17.89 29.14
C SER A 269 -15.04 16.70 29.26
N GLY A 270 -15.03 15.78 28.29
CA GLY A 270 -15.90 14.61 28.28
C GLY A 270 -15.57 13.61 29.38
N VAL A 271 -16.62 13.02 29.99
CA VAL A 271 -16.47 12.04 31.09
C VAL A 271 -15.61 10.85 30.67
N ALA A 272 -15.72 10.40 29.42
CA ALA A 272 -14.93 9.30 28.88
C ALA A 272 -13.43 9.66 28.82
N PHE A 273 -13.08 10.82 28.27
CA PHE A 273 -11.69 11.27 28.19
C PHE A 273 -11.08 11.57 29.56
N VAL A 274 -11.84 12.18 30.47
CA VAL A 274 -11.39 12.43 31.85
C VAL A 274 -11.10 11.12 32.57
N THR A 275 -11.97 10.11 32.39
CA THR A 275 -11.79 8.77 32.99
C THR A 275 -10.55 8.07 32.43
N LEU A 276 -10.35 8.10 31.12
CA LEU A 276 -9.14 7.57 30.46
C LEU A 276 -7.87 8.28 30.93
N SER A 277 -7.92 9.61 31.06
CA SER A 277 -6.78 10.42 31.51
C SER A 277 -6.42 10.15 32.98
N GLN A 278 -7.41 9.94 33.84
CA GLN A 278 -7.19 9.60 35.25
C GLN A 278 -6.56 8.22 35.40
N GLU A 279 -7.07 7.23 34.68
CA GLU A 279 -6.50 5.87 34.71
C GLU A 279 -5.11 5.83 34.08
N GLY A 280 -4.88 6.61 33.01
CA GLY A 280 -3.56 6.78 32.40
C GLY A 280 -2.53 7.31 33.41
N LYS A 281 -2.87 8.37 34.17
CA LYS A 281 -2.01 8.89 35.24
C LYS A 281 -1.77 7.88 36.35
N ARG A 282 -2.77 7.07 36.70
CA ARG A 282 -2.62 6.01 37.70
C ARG A 282 -1.63 4.94 37.22
N LEU A 283 -1.77 4.50 35.98
CA LEU A 283 -0.90 3.48 35.37
C LEU A 283 0.51 3.99 35.09
N GLU A 284 0.67 5.28 34.81
CA GLU A 284 1.98 5.93 34.66
C GLU A 284 2.84 5.77 35.92
N THR A 285 2.23 5.76 37.12
CA THR A 285 2.94 5.52 38.38
C THR A 285 3.47 4.09 38.55
N LEU A 286 3.01 3.14 37.72
CA LEU A 286 3.49 1.76 37.71
C LEU A 286 4.69 1.58 36.78
N LEU A 287 5.02 2.57 35.96
CA LEU A 287 6.12 2.49 35.01
C LEU A 287 7.47 2.58 35.75
N PRO A 288 8.43 1.67 35.48
CA PRO A 288 9.74 1.70 36.13
C PRO A 288 10.54 2.96 35.74
N GLU A 289 11.47 3.38 36.59
CA GLU A 289 12.36 4.50 36.25
C GLU A 289 13.23 4.16 35.02
N GLY A 290 13.36 5.11 34.07
CA GLY A 290 14.15 4.90 32.85
C GLY A 290 13.47 4.10 31.74
N TRP A 291 12.19 3.73 31.89
CA TRP A 291 11.44 2.91 30.93
C TRP A 291 11.40 3.44 29.49
N THR A 292 11.57 4.76 29.29
CA THR A 292 11.58 5.39 27.96
C THR A 292 12.84 5.11 27.15
N GLN A 293 13.94 4.72 27.79
CA GLN A 293 15.24 4.47 27.15
C GLN A 293 15.65 2.98 27.20
N ASP A 294 15.04 2.20 28.09
CA ASP A 294 15.36 0.79 28.27
C ASP A 294 14.08 -0.06 28.42
N PHE A 295 13.79 -0.86 27.38
CA PHE A 295 12.64 -1.75 27.36
C PHE A 295 12.76 -2.93 28.33
N THR A 296 13.98 -3.28 28.76
CA THR A 296 14.21 -4.44 29.64
C THR A 296 13.64 -4.22 31.04
N THR A 297 13.42 -2.96 31.42
CA THR A 297 12.72 -2.56 32.65
C THR A 297 11.30 -3.16 32.72
N PHE A 298 10.65 -3.45 31.59
CA PHE A 298 9.34 -4.10 31.58
C PHE A 298 9.39 -5.56 32.05
N PHE A 299 10.55 -6.23 32.02
CA PHE A 299 10.71 -7.58 32.57
C PHE A 299 10.63 -7.63 34.09
N THR A 300 10.75 -6.48 34.77
CA THR A 300 10.62 -6.41 36.23
C THR A 300 9.18 -6.20 36.69
N LEU A 301 8.24 -5.96 35.76
CA LEU A 301 6.83 -5.75 36.07
C LEU A 301 6.14 -7.08 36.38
N SER A 302 5.16 -7.04 37.29
CA SER A 302 4.32 -8.21 37.55
C SER A 302 3.43 -8.49 36.33
N ALA A 303 3.06 -9.76 36.13
CA ALA A 303 2.13 -10.15 35.05
C ALA A 303 0.80 -9.37 35.13
N LYS A 304 0.37 -8.99 36.34
CA LYS A 304 -0.85 -8.20 36.57
C LYS A 304 -0.68 -6.75 36.10
N ASP A 305 0.45 -6.12 36.39
CA ASP A 305 0.71 -4.73 36.00
C ASP A 305 0.96 -4.61 34.50
N LEU A 306 1.70 -5.57 33.93
CA LEU A 306 1.91 -5.66 32.48
C LEU A 306 0.58 -5.85 31.74
N THR A 307 -0.30 -6.71 32.26
CA THR A 307 -1.66 -6.91 31.71
C THR A 307 -2.50 -5.63 31.80
N ALA A 308 -2.44 -4.91 32.91
CA ALA A 308 -3.17 -3.66 33.09
C ALA A 308 -2.70 -2.56 32.12
N LEU A 309 -1.38 -2.42 31.94
CA LEU A 309 -0.77 -1.50 30.97
C LEU A 309 -1.15 -1.88 29.53
N LEU A 310 -1.01 -3.16 29.17
CA LEU A 310 -1.34 -3.64 27.83
C LEU A 310 -2.83 -3.47 27.49
N SER A 311 -3.71 -3.75 28.47
CA SER A 311 -5.15 -3.54 28.34
C SER A 311 -5.49 -2.06 28.11
N PHE A 312 -4.86 -1.15 28.87
CA PHE A 312 -5.06 0.28 28.73
C PHE A 312 -4.56 0.79 27.39
N CYS A 313 -3.34 0.42 26.99
CA CYS A 313 -2.78 0.75 25.67
C CYS A 313 -3.70 0.26 24.55
N THR A 314 -4.17 -0.98 24.62
CA THR A 314 -5.09 -1.56 23.63
C THR A 314 -6.41 -0.79 23.57
N ALA A 315 -6.98 -0.42 24.72
CA ALA A 315 -8.19 0.39 24.77
C ALA A 315 -7.97 1.76 24.12
N CYS A 316 -6.87 2.44 24.41
CA CYS A 316 -6.50 3.73 23.81
C CYS A 316 -6.20 3.67 22.30
N SER A 317 -5.75 2.50 21.84
CA SER A 317 -5.44 2.19 20.45
C SER A 317 -6.65 1.80 19.60
N LEU A 318 -7.82 1.60 20.21
CA LEU A 318 -9.05 1.25 19.52
C LEU A 318 -9.58 2.48 18.75
N ASP A 319 -9.64 2.37 17.43
CA ASP A 319 -10.25 3.37 16.56
C ASP A 319 -11.48 2.75 15.87
N GLY A 320 -12.66 3.33 16.15
CA GLY A 320 -13.94 2.97 15.55
C GLY A 320 -14.48 4.06 14.62
N MET A 321 -13.63 4.99 14.17
CA MET A 321 -14.04 6.06 13.28
C MET A 321 -14.48 5.51 11.92
N GLN A 322 -15.76 5.70 11.61
CA GLN A 322 -16.33 5.28 10.34
C GLN A 322 -16.26 6.45 9.36
N MET A 323 -15.29 6.43 8.45
CA MET A 323 -15.25 7.38 7.34
C MET A 323 -16.14 6.85 6.21
N ARG A 324 -17.03 7.69 5.65
CA ARG A 324 -17.76 7.35 4.42
C ARG A 324 -16.70 7.12 3.34
N GLY A 325 -16.59 5.88 2.85
CA GLY A 325 -15.62 5.46 1.83
C GLY A 325 -14.94 4.12 2.10
N ALA A 326 -14.89 3.62 3.33
CA ALA A 326 -14.29 2.30 3.64
C ALA A 326 -15.32 1.17 3.63
N GLY A 327 -16.10 1.10 2.55
CA GLY A 327 -17.03 0.01 2.26
C GLY A 327 -16.84 -0.38 0.80
N GLY A 328 -15.81 -1.15 0.54
CA GLY A 328 -15.35 -1.62 -0.77
C GLY A 328 -13.98 -2.26 -0.61
#